data_AF-A0A3C1XCQ9-F1
#
_entry.id   AF-A0A3C1XCQ9-F1
#
_cell.length_a   1.000
_cell.length_b   1.000
_cell.length_c   1.000
_cell.angle_alpha   90.00
_cell.angle_beta   90.00
_cell.angle_gamma   90.00
#
_symmetry.space_group_name_H-M   'P 1'
#
loop_
_entity.id
_entity.type
_entity.pdbx_description
1 polymer ?
#
loop_
_entity_poly.entity_id
_entity_poly.type
_entity_poly.pdbx_seq_one_letter_code
_entity_poly.pdbx_strand_id
1 'polypeptide(L)'
;MAGEQYRYLENMGSGNHMIIRNGVITNIPLTQHEAELNTWRQALAPEVQAMIQPVSVPYIGPAILDEDIVWEGGWRWIMSASSLAQFPDAAADITQVDSGGTPRAFTLSVADVVRLSGPGRAFPRREGRVGANDTLWWTRTLSSQSPNPDTGWFINGGNGWLNSHWTTNLAGAHGGMRPALIINQAP
;
A
#
# COMPACT_ATOMS: atom_id res chain seq x y z
N MET A 1 -19.36 2.18 1.80
CA MET A 1 -19.53 1.91 0.35
C MET A 1 -19.68 0.39 0.23
N ALA A 2 -20.80 -0.12 -0.30
CA ALA A 2 -21.10 -1.57 -0.34
C ALA A 2 -20.98 -2.35 1.00
N GLY A 3 -21.24 -1.71 2.15
CA GLY A 3 -21.04 -2.32 3.47
C GLY A 3 -19.58 -2.47 3.91
N GLU A 4 -18.62 -2.04 3.08
CA GLU A 4 -17.20 -2.06 3.42
C GLU A 4 -16.81 -0.86 4.30
N GLN A 5 -15.92 -1.13 5.27
CA GLN A 5 -15.31 -0.12 6.12
C GLN A 5 -13.94 0.28 5.57
N TYR A 6 -13.69 1.58 5.58
CA TYR A 6 -12.44 2.17 5.13
C TYR A 6 -11.81 2.97 6.26
N ARG A 7 -10.49 3.01 6.24
CA ARG A 7 -9.70 3.95 7.02
C ARG A 7 -9.34 5.14 6.15
N TYR A 8 -9.52 6.33 6.73
CA TYR A 8 -8.96 7.56 6.18
C TYR A 8 -7.44 7.59 6.35
N LEU A 9 -6.72 7.87 5.26
CA LEU A 9 -5.27 7.99 5.29
C LEU A 9 -4.84 9.46 5.30
N GLU A 10 -5.34 10.26 4.36
CA GLU A 10 -4.86 11.63 4.21
C GLU A 10 -5.78 12.52 3.37
N ASN A 11 -5.69 13.83 3.63
CA ASN A 11 -6.16 14.86 2.72
C ASN A 11 -5.09 15.15 1.65
N MET A 12 -5.39 14.79 0.40
CA MET A 12 -4.50 14.99 -0.75
C MET A 12 -4.68 16.37 -1.41
N GLY A 13 -5.42 17.29 -0.78
CA GLY A 13 -5.75 18.60 -1.34
C GLY A 13 -6.84 18.54 -2.41
N SER A 14 -7.39 19.70 -2.78
CA SER A 14 -8.40 19.82 -3.86
C SER A 14 -9.63 18.91 -3.73
N GLY A 15 -10.03 18.59 -2.49
CA GLY A 15 -11.14 17.66 -2.20
C GLY A 15 -10.80 16.18 -2.35
N ASN A 16 -9.54 15.85 -2.67
CA ASN A 16 -9.07 14.48 -2.81
C ASN A 16 -8.72 13.88 -1.44
N HIS A 17 -9.16 12.65 -1.23
CA HIS A 17 -8.96 11.92 0.02
C HIS A 17 -8.41 10.53 -0.27
N MET A 18 -7.24 10.22 0.31
CA MET A 18 -6.70 8.87 0.26
C MET A 18 -7.34 8.02 1.36
N ILE A 19 -7.87 6.87 0.98
CA ILE A 19 -8.49 5.90 1.88
C ILE A 19 -7.97 4.50 1.59
N ILE A 20 -7.99 3.64 2.61
CA ILE A 20 -7.64 2.22 2.47
C ILE A 20 -8.73 1.35 3.08
N ARG A 21 -9.04 0.24 2.45
CA ARG A 21 -9.98 -0.74 2.99
C ARG A 21 -9.49 -1.26 4.34
N ASN A 22 -10.38 -1.46 5.31
CA ASN A 22 -10.00 -2.04 6.61
C ASN A 22 -9.63 -3.53 6.47
N GLY A 23 -10.46 -4.28 5.74
CA GLY A 23 -10.21 -5.68 5.46
C GLY A 23 -9.17 -5.89 4.36
N VAL A 24 -8.36 -6.91 4.52
CA VAL A 24 -7.49 -7.45 3.47
C VAL A 24 -8.31 -8.42 2.62
N ILE A 25 -8.08 -8.44 1.31
CA ILE A 25 -8.54 -9.48 0.40
C ILE A 25 -7.44 -10.54 0.40
N THR A 26 -7.69 -11.61 1.17
CA THR A 26 -6.72 -12.66 1.46
C THR A 26 -6.55 -13.63 0.29
N ASN A 27 -5.50 -14.46 0.36
CA ASN A 27 -5.20 -15.50 -0.63
C ASN A 27 -4.90 -14.95 -2.03
N ILE A 28 -4.50 -13.69 -2.11
CA ILE A 28 -4.04 -13.05 -3.35
C ILE A 28 -2.52 -12.81 -3.21
N PRO A 29 -1.69 -13.41 -4.07
CA PRO A 29 -0.26 -13.12 -4.10
C PRO A 29 -0.02 -11.74 -4.73
N LEU A 30 1.11 -11.09 -4.38
CA LEU A 30 1.45 -9.76 -4.91
C LEU A 30 1.46 -9.73 -6.45
N THR A 31 1.88 -10.83 -7.08
CA THR A 31 1.91 -11.00 -8.54
C THR A 31 0.55 -11.03 -9.22
N GLN A 32 -0.56 -11.09 -8.47
CA GLN A 32 -1.94 -11.01 -8.99
C GLN A 32 -2.71 -9.75 -8.55
N HIS A 33 -2.12 -8.88 -7.74
CA HIS A 33 -2.78 -7.67 -7.24
C HIS A 33 -3.39 -6.78 -8.34
N GLU A 34 -2.83 -6.67 -9.55
CA GLU A 34 -3.37 -5.75 -10.57
C GLU A 34 -4.73 -6.21 -11.06
N ALA A 35 -4.84 -7.49 -11.44
CA ALA A 35 -6.07 -8.08 -11.92
C ALA A 35 -7.14 -8.05 -10.82
N GLU A 36 -6.75 -8.33 -9.57
CA GLU A 36 -7.67 -8.39 -8.43
C GLU A 36 -8.10 -6.99 -7.96
N LEU A 37 -7.22 -5.98 -7.98
CA LEU A 37 -7.59 -4.58 -7.72
C LEU A 37 -8.61 -4.10 -8.75
N ASN A 38 -8.40 -4.44 -10.02
CA ASN A 38 -9.31 -4.06 -11.10
C ASN A 38 -10.68 -4.74 -10.94
N THR A 39 -10.70 -6.04 -10.63
CA THR A 39 -11.92 -6.81 -10.35
C THR A 39 -12.67 -6.23 -9.16
N TRP A 40 -11.98 -6.00 -8.04
CA TRP A 40 -12.56 -5.39 -6.85
C TRP A 40 -13.12 -4.00 -7.14
N ARG A 41 -12.38 -3.14 -7.87
CA ARG A 41 -12.83 -1.79 -8.25
C ARG A 41 -14.10 -1.83 -9.10
N GLN A 42 -14.17 -2.74 -10.08
CA GLN A 42 -15.32 -2.89 -10.97
C GLN A 42 -16.57 -3.38 -10.23
N ALA A 43 -16.41 -4.11 -9.12
CA ALA A 43 -17.51 -4.54 -8.27
C ALA A 43 -18.03 -3.46 -7.31
N LEU A 44 -17.34 -2.31 -7.18
CA LEU A 44 -17.83 -1.18 -6.38
C LEU A 44 -19.08 -0.58 -7.03
N ALA A 45 -19.94 0.02 -6.21
CA ALA A 45 -21.12 0.72 -6.70
C ALA A 45 -20.72 1.83 -7.71
N PRO A 46 -21.49 2.06 -8.79
CA PRO A 46 -21.13 3.02 -9.84
C PRO A 46 -20.82 4.42 -9.31
N GLU A 47 -21.53 4.86 -8.27
CA GLU A 47 -21.33 6.17 -7.63
C GLU A 47 -19.93 6.26 -6.99
N VAL A 48 -19.45 5.15 -6.44
CA VAL A 48 -18.10 5.05 -5.88
C VAL A 48 -17.07 5.08 -6.98
N GLN A 49 -17.29 4.33 -8.06
CA GLN A 49 -16.39 4.32 -9.20
C GLN A 49 -16.21 5.72 -9.79
N ALA A 50 -17.29 6.52 -9.84
CA ALA A 50 -17.25 7.90 -10.33
C ALA A 50 -16.44 8.86 -9.44
N MET A 51 -16.27 8.55 -8.14
CA MET A 51 -15.46 9.36 -7.23
C MET A 51 -13.96 9.05 -7.32
N ILE A 52 -13.57 7.89 -7.89
CA ILE A 52 -12.18 7.44 -7.93
C ILE A 52 -11.35 8.38 -8.80
N GLN A 53 -10.26 8.89 -8.22
CA GLN A 53 -9.35 9.77 -8.91
C GLN A 53 -8.31 8.99 -9.72
N PRO A 54 -7.84 9.58 -10.83
CA PRO A 54 -6.80 8.97 -11.62
C PRO A 54 -5.46 9.00 -10.90
N VAL A 55 -4.72 7.89 -11.01
CA VAL A 55 -3.36 7.77 -10.49
C VAL A 55 -2.47 7.10 -11.55
N SER A 56 -1.18 7.41 -11.51
CA SER A 56 -0.15 6.74 -12.32
C SER A 56 0.86 6.12 -11.37
N VAL A 57 0.66 4.83 -11.09
CA VAL A 57 1.56 4.03 -10.25
C VAL A 57 1.91 2.75 -11.00
N PRO A 58 3.13 2.23 -10.83
CA PRO A 58 3.48 0.94 -11.39
C PRO A 58 2.66 -0.15 -10.69
N TYR A 59 2.45 -1.26 -11.40
CA TYR A 59 1.83 -2.42 -10.78
C TYR A 59 2.70 -2.98 -9.64
N ILE A 60 3.91 -3.37 -10.01
CA ILE A 60 4.98 -3.72 -9.08
C ILE A 60 5.95 -2.56 -9.08
N GLY A 61 6.17 -2.00 -7.90
CA GLY A 61 7.06 -0.87 -7.70
C GLY A 61 8.54 -1.27 -7.72
N PRO A 62 9.43 -0.27 -7.62
CA PRO A 62 10.86 -0.47 -7.48
C PRO A 62 11.21 -1.28 -6.23
N ALA A 63 12.44 -1.81 -6.21
CA ALA A 63 12.94 -2.61 -5.10
C ALA A 63 13.68 -1.76 -4.05
N ILE A 64 13.53 -2.15 -2.79
CA ILE A 64 14.32 -1.67 -1.65
C ILE A 64 14.96 -2.89 -0.99
N LEU A 65 16.29 -2.99 -0.99
CA LEU A 65 16.99 -4.11 -0.37
C LEU A 65 16.95 -3.97 1.15
N ASP A 66 16.57 -5.04 1.86
CA ASP A 66 16.36 -5.03 3.31
C ASP A 66 17.67 -4.86 4.12
N GLU A 67 18.78 -5.34 3.59
CA GLU A 67 20.08 -5.33 4.27
C GLU A 67 20.64 -3.92 4.52
N ASP A 68 20.20 -2.93 3.75
CA ASP A 68 20.70 -1.54 3.80
C ASP A 68 19.81 -0.59 4.62
N ILE A 69 18.82 -1.14 5.34
CA ILE A 69 17.79 -0.34 6.00
C ILE A 69 18.13 -0.04 7.46
N VAL A 70 18.25 1.26 7.74
CA VAL A 70 18.27 1.84 9.07
C VAL A 70 16.82 2.16 9.46
N TRP A 71 16.43 1.76 10.67
CA TRP A 71 15.07 1.94 11.16
C TRP A 71 14.97 3.09 12.16
N GLU A 72 13.94 3.92 12.01
CA GLU A 72 13.60 5.00 12.91
C GLU A 72 12.40 4.64 13.80
N GLY A 73 12.48 5.00 15.08
CA GLY A 73 11.43 4.78 16.06
C GLY A 73 11.19 3.31 16.45
N GLY A 74 12.14 2.43 16.13
CA GLY A 74 12.14 1.01 16.50
C GLY A 74 12.44 0.09 15.32
N TRP A 75 12.89 -1.12 15.62
CA TRP A 75 13.18 -2.14 14.60
C TRP A 75 11.96 -2.41 13.72
N ARG A 76 12.13 -2.37 12.39
CA ARG A 76 11.07 -2.62 11.37
C ARG A 76 9.89 -1.64 11.44
N TRP A 77 10.04 -0.50 12.13
CA TRP A 77 8.98 0.48 12.26
C TRP A 77 8.89 1.38 11.02
N ILE A 78 9.79 2.34 10.87
CA ILE A 78 9.84 3.28 9.75
C ILE A 78 11.24 3.21 9.17
N MET A 79 11.38 3.07 7.85
CA MET A 79 12.68 3.20 7.21
C MET A 79 13.14 4.66 7.36
N SER A 80 14.39 4.87 7.76
CA SER A 80 14.93 6.22 7.90
C SER A 80 14.89 6.96 6.56
N ALA A 81 14.85 8.29 6.62
CA ALA A 81 14.93 9.12 5.42
C ALA A 81 16.25 8.86 4.66
N SER A 82 17.35 8.61 5.39
CA SER A 82 18.66 8.32 4.79
C SER A 82 18.72 6.96 4.09
N SER A 83 18.02 5.93 4.60
CA SER A 83 17.94 4.63 3.92
C SER A 83 17.04 4.70 2.69
N LEU A 84 15.88 5.35 2.80
CA LEU A 84 14.98 5.49 1.65
C LEU A 84 15.63 6.29 0.51
N ALA A 85 16.43 7.32 0.84
CA ALA A 85 17.15 8.13 -0.14
C ALA A 85 18.19 7.36 -0.98
N GLN A 86 18.63 6.18 -0.53
CA GLN A 86 19.53 5.31 -1.31
C GLN A 86 18.81 4.60 -2.47
N PHE A 87 17.47 4.57 -2.44
CA PHE A 87 16.61 3.97 -3.46
C PHE A 87 15.73 5.05 -4.10
N PRO A 88 16.28 5.92 -4.96
CA PRO A 88 15.59 7.12 -5.43
C PRO A 88 14.25 6.81 -6.13
N ASP A 89 14.19 5.75 -6.93
CA ASP A 89 12.95 5.34 -7.60
C ASP A 89 11.89 4.92 -6.58
N ALA A 90 12.29 4.20 -5.53
CA ALA A 90 11.37 3.77 -4.47
C ALA A 90 10.96 4.91 -3.54
N ALA A 91 11.86 5.86 -3.28
CA ALA A 91 11.54 7.09 -2.57
C ALA A 91 10.53 7.95 -3.33
N ALA A 92 10.61 7.95 -4.66
CA ALA A 92 9.72 8.69 -5.55
C ALA A 92 8.39 7.97 -5.83
N ASP A 93 8.27 6.67 -5.52
CA ASP A 93 7.04 5.87 -5.67
C ASP A 93 5.98 6.22 -4.61
N ILE A 94 5.62 7.49 -4.51
CA ILE A 94 4.54 8.01 -3.67
C ILE A 94 3.29 8.13 -4.53
N THR A 95 2.17 7.55 -4.09
CA THR A 95 0.90 7.67 -4.83
C THR A 95 0.34 9.08 -4.71
N GLN A 96 0.08 9.70 -5.86
CA GLN A 96 -0.53 11.02 -6.01
C GLN A 96 -1.64 10.96 -7.06
N VAL A 97 -2.55 11.94 -7.04
CA VAL A 97 -3.48 12.14 -8.15
C VAL A 97 -2.68 12.57 -9.38
N ASP A 98 -2.93 11.92 -10.51
CA ASP A 98 -2.32 12.23 -11.79
C ASP A 98 -3.43 12.32 -12.85
N SER A 99 -3.67 13.52 -13.39
CA SER A 99 -4.70 13.74 -14.41
C SER A 99 -4.40 13.05 -15.75
N GLY A 100 -3.15 12.68 -16.01
CA GLY A 100 -2.75 11.82 -17.14
C GLY A 100 -2.89 10.33 -16.84
N GLY A 101 -3.17 9.95 -15.59
CA GLY A 101 -3.36 8.57 -15.16
C GLY A 101 -4.75 8.02 -15.45
N THR A 102 -5.09 6.91 -14.79
CA THR A 102 -6.41 6.27 -14.91
C THR A 102 -7.08 6.11 -13.55
N PRO A 103 -8.41 6.30 -13.45
CA PRO A 103 -9.13 6.01 -12.21
C PRO A 103 -8.97 4.53 -11.82
N ARG A 104 -8.17 4.27 -10.78
CA ARG A 104 -7.85 2.89 -10.37
C ARG A 104 -7.66 2.75 -8.86
N ALA A 105 -7.85 1.52 -8.40
CA ALA A 105 -7.39 1.10 -7.09
C ALA A 105 -5.91 0.74 -7.14
N PHE A 106 -5.23 0.84 -5.99
CA PHE A 106 -3.80 0.57 -5.87
C PHE A 106 -3.46 -0.11 -4.55
N THR A 107 -2.28 -0.73 -4.52
CA THR A 107 -1.61 -1.20 -3.31
C THR A 107 -0.60 -0.14 -2.89
N LEU A 108 -0.53 0.24 -1.61
CA LEU A 108 0.45 1.24 -1.12
C LEU A 108 1.89 0.78 -1.38
N SER A 109 2.81 1.71 -1.63
CA SER A 109 4.25 1.43 -1.63
C SER A 109 4.83 1.53 -0.21
N VAL A 110 6.08 1.15 -0.05
CA VAL A 110 6.85 1.46 1.17
C VAL A 110 6.96 2.97 1.39
N ALA A 111 7.16 3.77 0.34
CA ALA A 111 7.21 5.23 0.48
C ALA A 111 5.88 5.81 0.98
N ASP A 112 4.74 5.32 0.49
CA ASP A 112 3.43 5.68 1.02
C ASP A 112 3.32 5.31 2.51
N VAL A 113 3.73 4.08 2.88
CA VAL A 113 3.68 3.62 4.28
C VAL A 113 4.53 4.49 5.19
N VAL A 114 5.78 4.80 4.80
CA VAL A 114 6.69 5.67 5.56
C VAL A 114 6.07 7.06 5.75
N ARG A 115 5.56 7.65 4.66
CA ARG A 115 4.93 8.97 4.64
C ARG A 115 3.67 9.05 5.52
N LEU A 116 2.88 7.97 5.54
CA LEU A 116 1.62 7.88 6.30
C LEU A 116 1.83 7.45 7.76
N SER A 117 3.06 7.16 8.18
CA SER A 117 3.37 6.67 9.52
C SER A 117 4.06 7.70 10.40
N GLY A 118 3.76 7.63 11.70
CA GLY A 118 4.31 8.51 12.73
C GLY A 118 3.24 9.39 13.39
N PRO A 119 3.60 10.11 14.47
CA PRO A 119 2.65 10.92 15.23
C PRO A 119 1.84 11.89 14.36
N GLY A 120 0.52 11.92 14.58
CA GLY A 120 -0.39 12.81 13.83
C GLY A 120 -0.71 12.35 12.39
N ARG A 121 -0.23 11.19 11.95
CA ARG A 121 -0.49 10.63 10.60
C ARG A 121 -1.45 9.44 10.66
N ALA A 122 -1.80 8.89 9.49
CA ALA A 122 -2.75 7.77 9.36
C ALA A 122 -2.39 6.53 10.20
N PHE A 123 -1.10 6.29 10.38
CA PHE A 123 -0.56 5.20 11.19
C PHE A 123 0.34 5.77 12.31
N PRO A 124 -0.24 6.24 13.44
CA PRO A 124 0.55 6.83 14.52
C PRO A 124 1.51 5.86 15.19
N ARG A 125 1.18 4.56 15.18
CA ARG A 125 1.94 3.46 15.76
C ARG A 125 1.79 2.21 14.88
N ARG A 126 2.66 1.22 15.10
CA ARG A 126 2.73 -0.01 14.29
C ARG A 126 1.46 -0.82 14.26
N GLU A 127 0.79 -0.92 15.39
CA GLU A 127 -0.47 -1.65 15.52
C GLU A 127 -1.54 -1.04 14.62
N GLY A 128 -1.44 0.26 14.34
CA GLY A 128 -2.32 0.92 13.38
C GLY A 128 -2.21 0.33 11.97
N ARG A 129 -1.04 -0.13 11.51
CA ARG A 129 -0.88 -0.61 10.13
C ARG A 129 -1.53 -1.96 9.87
N VAL A 130 -1.81 -2.74 10.92
CA VAL A 130 -2.36 -4.09 10.83
C VAL A 130 -3.69 -4.08 10.03
N GLY A 131 -3.88 -5.09 9.18
CA GLY A 131 -5.16 -5.34 8.51
C GLY A 131 -6.19 -5.90 9.49
N ALA A 132 -7.49 -5.75 9.22
CA ALA A 132 -8.51 -6.32 10.10
C ALA A 132 -8.29 -7.83 10.35
N ASN A 133 -8.63 -8.31 11.55
CA ASN A 133 -8.41 -9.69 12.00
C ASN A 133 -6.93 -10.14 11.97
N ASP A 134 -6.03 -9.24 12.35
CA ASP A 134 -4.57 -9.50 12.40
C ASP A 134 -4.01 -9.99 11.06
N THR A 135 -4.56 -9.48 9.96
CA THR A 135 -4.21 -9.91 8.61
C THR A 135 -3.05 -9.08 8.07
N LEU A 136 -2.10 -9.77 7.45
CA LEU A 136 -0.99 -9.17 6.72
C LEU A 136 -1.44 -8.58 5.38
N TRP A 137 -0.73 -7.56 4.90
CA TRP A 137 -0.93 -7.08 3.55
C TRP A 137 0.37 -6.66 2.87
N TRP A 138 0.46 -6.92 1.57
CA TRP A 138 1.61 -6.55 0.76
C TRP A 138 1.62 -5.07 0.43
N THR A 139 2.81 -4.49 0.35
CA THR A 139 3.04 -3.25 -0.40
C THR A 139 3.34 -3.59 -1.86
N ARG A 140 3.28 -2.61 -2.77
CA ARG A 140 3.73 -2.82 -4.17
C ARG A 140 5.26 -2.83 -4.33
N THR A 141 6.02 -2.46 -3.30
CA THR A 141 7.49 -2.35 -3.35
C THR A 141 8.13 -3.72 -3.16
N LEU A 142 9.12 -4.04 -3.99
CA LEU A 142 9.87 -5.29 -3.90
C LEU A 142 11.00 -5.21 -2.86
N SER A 143 11.42 -6.35 -2.34
CA SER A 143 12.57 -6.44 -1.43
C SER A 143 13.81 -7.12 -2.01
N SER A 144 13.72 -7.60 -3.25
CA SER A 144 14.84 -8.11 -4.02
C SER A 144 14.83 -7.55 -5.44
N GLN A 145 16.01 -7.38 -6.03
CA GLN A 145 16.14 -6.90 -7.40
C GLN A 145 15.76 -7.97 -8.43
N SER A 146 15.24 -7.51 -9.58
CA SER A 146 15.02 -8.27 -10.82
C SER A 146 16.35 -8.88 -11.34
N PRO A 147 16.37 -10.06 -12.03
CA PRO A 147 15.28 -10.69 -12.78
C PRO A 147 14.37 -11.64 -11.99
N ASN A 148 14.73 -12.02 -10.77
CA ASN A 148 13.88 -12.88 -9.92
C ASN A 148 13.44 -12.09 -8.69
N PRO A 149 12.41 -11.22 -8.80
CA PRO A 149 11.82 -10.49 -7.69
C PRO A 149 11.04 -11.47 -6.81
N ASP A 150 11.78 -12.35 -6.13
CA ASP A 150 11.19 -13.41 -5.36
C ASP A 150 10.49 -12.86 -4.15
N THR A 151 10.91 -11.72 -3.59
CA THR A 151 10.38 -11.20 -2.33
C THR A 151 9.83 -9.77 -2.42
N GLY A 152 8.84 -9.48 -1.58
CA GLY A 152 8.19 -8.17 -1.50
C GLY A 152 8.09 -7.64 -0.08
N TRP A 153 7.93 -6.33 0.05
CA TRP A 153 7.66 -5.69 1.34
C TRP A 153 6.20 -5.85 1.73
N PHE A 154 5.96 -6.11 3.01
CA PHE A 154 4.63 -6.30 3.57
C PHE A 154 4.52 -5.78 5.00
N ILE A 155 3.28 -5.49 5.42
CA ILE A 155 2.94 -5.23 6.81
C ILE A 155 2.53 -6.53 7.48
N ASN A 156 3.24 -6.91 8.54
CA ASN A 156 2.92 -8.08 9.33
C ASN A 156 1.60 -7.91 10.11
N GLY A 157 0.72 -8.90 10.00
CA GLY A 157 -0.60 -8.87 10.61
C GLY A 157 -0.60 -8.93 12.15
N GLY A 158 0.42 -9.53 12.78
CA GLY A 158 0.46 -9.66 14.24
C GLY A 158 1.01 -8.45 14.98
N ASN A 159 1.78 -7.59 14.30
CA ASN A 159 2.53 -6.51 14.98
C ASN A 159 2.71 -5.24 14.15
N GLY A 160 2.32 -5.22 12.87
CA GLY A 160 2.41 -4.05 12.00
C GLY A 160 3.83 -3.70 11.53
N TRP A 161 4.80 -4.60 11.73
CA TRP A 161 6.16 -4.43 11.23
C TRP A 161 6.25 -4.49 9.72
N LEU A 162 7.17 -3.71 9.16
CA LEU A 162 7.48 -3.71 7.73
C LEU A 162 8.55 -4.76 7.45
N ASN A 163 8.15 -5.89 6.87
CA ASN A 163 8.98 -7.07 6.62
C ASN A 163 9.12 -7.36 5.11
N SER A 164 10.11 -8.18 4.75
CA SER A 164 10.59 -8.37 3.36
C SER A 164 10.93 -9.83 3.00
N HIS A 165 10.77 -10.77 3.91
CA HIS A 165 11.38 -12.11 3.77
C HIS A 165 10.47 -13.15 3.10
N TRP A 166 9.32 -12.74 2.58
CA TRP A 166 8.35 -13.66 1.98
C TRP A 166 8.26 -13.47 0.49
N THR A 167 7.94 -14.57 -0.20
CA THR A 167 7.91 -14.56 -1.63
C THR A 167 6.68 -13.83 -2.19
N THR A 168 6.82 -13.12 -3.31
CA THR A 168 5.73 -12.37 -3.96
C THR A 168 4.60 -13.28 -4.45
N ASN A 169 4.88 -14.57 -4.65
CA ASN A 169 3.92 -15.61 -5.00
C ASN A 169 3.23 -16.26 -3.78
N LEU A 170 3.60 -15.88 -2.56
CA LEU A 170 2.96 -16.41 -1.37
C LEU A 170 1.51 -15.92 -1.30
N ALA A 171 0.58 -16.86 -1.41
CA ALA A 171 -0.83 -16.68 -1.11
C ALA A 171 -1.16 -17.44 0.18
N GLY A 172 -1.97 -16.85 1.05
CA GLY A 172 -2.39 -17.51 2.29
C GLY A 172 -3.62 -16.89 2.91
N ALA A 173 -4.28 -17.65 3.78
CA ALA A 173 -5.50 -17.22 4.47
C ALA A 173 -5.29 -16.00 5.39
N HIS A 174 -4.04 -15.70 5.75
CA HIS A 174 -3.68 -14.64 6.69
C HIS A 174 -3.01 -13.44 6.02
N GLY A 175 -3.01 -13.36 4.68
CA GLY A 175 -2.32 -12.30 3.96
C GLY A 175 -2.85 -12.05 2.55
N GLY A 176 -2.68 -10.82 2.05
CA GLY A 176 -2.99 -10.50 0.66
C GLY A 176 -3.02 -9.01 0.35
N MET A 177 -4.00 -8.62 -0.45
CA MET A 177 -4.14 -7.27 -0.97
C MET A 177 -4.97 -6.39 -0.04
N ARG A 178 -4.53 -5.16 0.22
CA ARG A 178 -5.32 -4.17 0.96
C ARG A 178 -5.62 -2.96 0.07
N PRO A 179 -6.76 -2.96 -0.64
CA PRO A 179 -7.04 -1.94 -1.65
C PRO A 179 -7.08 -0.53 -1.06
N ALA A 180 -6.39 0.39 -1.73
CA ALA A 180 -6.47 1.82 -1.49
C ALA A 180 -7.05 2.56 -2.71
N LEU A 181 -7.65 3.72 -2.42
CA LEU A 181 -8.25 4.62 -3.40
C LEU A 181 -7.87 6.06 -3.04
N ILE A 182 -7.78 6.91 -4.05
CA ILE A 182 -7.99 8.34 -3.87
C ILE A 182 -9.38 8.65 -4.39
N ILE A 183 -10.21 9.28 -3.57
CA ILE A 183 -11.58 9.65 -3.93
C ILE A 183 -11.77 11.16 -3.86
N ASN A 184 -12.68 11.69 -4.67
CA ASN A 184 -13.18 13.05 -4.57
C ASN A 184 -14.72 13.01 -4.48
N GLN A 185 -15.27 13.52 -3.38
CA GLN A 185 -16.72 13.44 -3.10
C GLN A 185 -17.53 14.56 -3.74
N ALA A 186 -16.86 15.58 -4.28
CA ALA A 186 -17.46 16.68 -5.01
C ALA A 186 -16.84 16.73 -6.41
N PRO A 187 -17.35 15.91 -7.36
CA PRO A 187 -16.92 16.01 -8.75
C PRO A 187 -17.35 17.34 -9.39
#